data_AF-A0AB35I146-F1
#
_entry.id   AF-A0AB35I146-F1
#
_cell.length_a   1.000
_cell.length_b   1.000
_cell.length_c   1.000
_cell.angle_alpha   90.00
_cell.angle_beta   90.00
_cell.angle_gamma   90.00
#
_symmetry.space_group_name_H-M   'P 1'
#
loop_
_entity.id
_entity.type
_entity.pdbx_description
1 polymer ?
#
loop_
_entity_poly.entity_id
_entity_poly.type
_entity_poly.pdbx_seq_one_letter_code
_entity_poly.pdbx_strand_id
1 'polypeptide(L)'
;SDGVQTVVNLRFPGQIQGGEATYYYNYFRDYDPGTGRYLESDPIGLNGGINTYLYVLGNPINYFDDIGLAPSGKITDLGGGNRVRIDNPHVTGQQKHAHFETPKGNGVVNQDGTQSRKNSGSLENMNKKLGSSCRRKDLS
;
A
#
# COMPACT_ATOMS: atom_id res chain seq x y z
N SER A 1 -10.09 -34.07 -19.78
CA SER A 1 -9.61 -32.68 -19.73
C SER A 1 -8.14 -32.75 -19.40
N ASP A 2 -7.32 -32.31 -20.33
CA ASP A 2 -5.87 -32.47 -20.21
C ASP A 2 -5.39 -31.27 -19.38
N GLY A 3 -5.12 -31.52 -18.09
CA GLY A 3 -4.82 -30.48 -17.12
C GLY A 3 -3.54 -29.75 -17.49
N VAL A 4 -3.66 -28.59 -18.16
CA VAL A 4 -2.53 -27.69 -18.37
C VAL A 4 -2.13 -27.14 -17.01
N GLN A 5 -0.88 -27.39 -16.60
CA GLN A 5 -0.32 -26.75 -15.42
C GLN A 5 -0.05 -25.28 -15.72
N THR A 6 -0.80 -24.40 -15.07
CA THR A 6 -0.53 -22.96 -15.07
C THR A 6 0.45 -22.64 -13.95
N VAL A 7 1.69 -22.31 -14.30
CA VAL A 7 2.67 -21.82 -13.32
C VAL A 7 2.49 -20.31 -13.18
N VAL A 8 2.15 -19.84 -11.98
CA VAL A 8 2.07 -18.42 -11.64
C VAL A 8 3.22 -18.07 -10.70
N ASN A 9 4.22 -17.36 -11.21
CA ASN A 9 5.40 -16.98 -10.44
C ASN A 9 5.17 -15.66 -9.70
N LEU A 10 4.36 -15.70 -8.63
CA LEU A 10 4.13 -14.54 -7.77
C LEU A 10 5.43 -14.11 -7.05
N ARG A 11 5.60 -12.80 -6.87
CA ARG A 11 6.74 -12.18 -6.18
C ARG A 11 6.22 -11.30 -5.04
N PHE A 12 6.70 -10.06 -4.86
CA PHE A 12 6.07 -9.15 -3.90
C PHE A 12 4.63 -8.80 -4.31
N PRO A 13 3.80 -8.20 -3.42
CA PRO A 13 2.44 -7.80 -3.78
C PRO A 13 2.41 -7.00 -5.09
N GLY A 14 1.52 -7.39 -6.01
CA GLY A 14 1.41 -6.80 -7.35
C GLY A 14 2.35 -7.40 -8.41
N GLN A 15 3.37 -8.18 -8.02
CA GLN A 15 4.46 -8.57 -8.91
C GLN A 15 4.36 -10.02 -9.41
N ILE A 16 4.67 -10.21 -10.70
CA ILE A 16 4.73 -11.52 -11.35
C ILE A 16 6.02 -11.63 -12.18
N GLN A 17 6.74 -12.74 -12.06
CA GLN A 17 7.86 -13.05 -12.96
C GLN A 17 7.36 -13.83 -14.19
N GLY A 18 7.49 -13.22 -15.38
CA GLY A 18 7.16 -13.88 -16.64
C GLY A 18 8.34 -14.65 -17.22
N GLY A 19 8.12 -15.93 -17.56
CA GLY A 19 9.09 -16.74 -18.33
C GLY A 19 10.49 -16.77 -17.70
N GLU A 20 11.50 -16.45 -18.51
CA GLU A 20 12.91 -16.43 -18.13
C GLU A 20 13.42 -15.02 -17.74
N ALA A 21 12.53 -14.01 -17.68
CA ALA A 21 12.93 -12.65 -17.35
C ALA A 21 13.53 -12.57 -15.95
N THR A 22 14.60 -11.79 -15.77
CA THR A 22 15.23 -11.57 -14.45
C THR A 22 14.53 -10.48 -13.63
N TYR A 23 13.62 -9.73 -14.24
CA TYR A 23 12.81 -8.67 -13.64
C TYR A 23 11.35 -9.13 -13.47
N TYR A 24 10.62 -8.44 -12.60
CA TYR A 24 9.26 -8.76 -12.23
C TYR A 24 8.31 -7.68 -12.72
N TYR A 25 7.28 -8.08 -13.46
CA TYR A 25 6.26 -7.16 -13.94
C TYR A 25 5.39 -6.69 -12.76
N ASN A 26 5.23 -5.37 -12.62
CA ASN A 26 4.42 -4.73 -11.59
C ASN A 26 3.52 -3.65 -12.21
N TYR A 27 2.64 -4.09 -13.11
CA TYR A 27 1.61 -3.31 -13.82
C TYR A 27 2.12 -2.09 -14.59
N PHE A 28 2.41 -0.97 -13.90
CA PHE A 28 2.95 0.25 -14.51
C PHE A 28 4.46 0.27 -14.67
N ARG A 29 5.19 -0.60 -13.95
CA ARG A 29 6.65 -0.64 -13.95
C ARG A 29 7.18 -2.07 -13.85
N ASP A 30 8.38 -2.28 -14.35
CA ASP A 30 9.16 -3.50 -14.16
C ASP A 30 10.15 -3.33 -13.00
N TYR A 31 10.16 -4.29 -12.08
CA TYR A 31 11.01 -4.29 -10.89
C TYR A 31 12.22 -5.22 -11.08
N ASP A 32 13.42 -4.68 -10.87
CA ASP A 32 14.64 -5.46 -10.84
C ASP A 32 14.98 -5.88 -9.39
N PRO A 33 14.87 -7.17 -9.05
CA PRO A 33 15.21 -7.66 -7.72
C PRO A 33 16.71 -7.58 -7.42
N GLY A 34 17.58 -7.54 -8.44
CA GLY A 34 19.04 -7.45 -8.26
C GLY A 34 19.49 -6.09 -7.74
N THR A 35 18.83 -5.02 -8.17
CA THR A 35 19.11 -3.65 -7.71
C THR A 35 18.12 -3.15 -6.65
N GLY A 36 16.97 -3.81 -6.50
CA GLY A 36 15.91 -3.40 -5.59
C GLY A 36 15.15 -2.16 -6.06
N ARG A 37 15.06 -1.94 -7.37
CA ARG A 37 14.53 -0.71 -7.99
C ARG A 37 13.61 -1.03 -9.16
N TYR A 38 12.79 -0.05 -9.53
CA TYR A 38 12.09 -0.06 -10.80
C TYR A 38 13.05 0.28 -11.94
N LEU A 39 12.78 -0.28 -13.13
CA LEU A 39 13.50 0.01 -14.36
C LEU A 39 13.04 1.33 -14.98
N GLU A 40 11.78 1.70 -14.78
CA GLU A 40 11.18 2.95 -15.24
C GLU A 40 11.06 3.98 -14.12
N SER A 41 11.17 5.26 -14.50
CA SER A 41 10.81 6.35 -13.60
C SER A 41 9.31 6.31 -13.31
N ASP A 42 8.94 6.66 -12.09
CA ASP A 42 7.55 6.73 -11.61
C ASP A 42 6.66 7.58 -12.53
N PRO A 43 5.57 7.02 -13.12
CA PRO A 43 4.64 7.77 -13.96
C PRO A 43 3.93 8.92 -13.26
N ILE A 44 3.78 8.88 -11.93
CA ILE A 44 3.21 9.99 -11.15
C ILE A 44 4.28 10.97 -10.65
N GLY A 45 5.55 10.79 -11.09
CA GLY A 45 6.67 11.64 -10.77
C GLY A 45 6.99 11.68 -9.28
N LEU A 46 7.27 12.87 -8.76
CA LEU A 46 7.68 13.06 -7.36
C LEU A 46 6.57 12.79 -6.34
N ASN A 47 5.32 12.59 -6.79
CA ASN A 47 4.21 12.23 -5.91
C ASN A 47 4.37 10.83 -5.30
N GLY A 48 5.05 9.91 -6.00
CA GLY A 48 5.39 8.57 -5.49
C GLY A 48 6.58 8.56 -4.53
N GLY A 49 7.40 9.63 -4.54
CA GLY A 49 8.58 9.81 -3.72
C GLY A 49 9.66 10.62 -4.43
N ILE A 50 10.65 11.11 -3.66
CA ILE A 50 11.76 11.93 -4.20
C ILE A 50 12.62 11.14 -5.20
N ASN A 51 12.76 9.84 -4.99
CA ASN A 51 13.44 8.95 -5.92
C ASN A 51 12.41 8.16 -6.73
N THR A 52 12.25 8.53 -8.00
CA THR A 52 11.22 7.96 -8.89
C THR A 52 11.49 6.53 -9.34
N TYR A 53 12.66 5.96 -9.01
CA TYR A 53 13.02 4.58 -9.33
C TYR A 53 12.98 3.66 -8.11
N LEU A 54 12.76 4.20 -6.91
CA LEU A 54 12.88 3.42 -5.68
C LEU A 54 11.63 2.58 -5.43
N TYR A 55 11.80 1.27 -5.23
CA TYR A 55 10.72 0.44 -4.74
C TYR A 55 10.37 0.84 -3.31
N VAL A 56 9.12 1.21 -3.06
CA VAL A 56 8.50 1.35 -1.73
C VAL A 56 9.30 2.16 -0.70
N LEU A 57 9.89 3.27 -1.15
CA LEU A 57 10.75 4.16 -0.34
C LEU A 57 11.95 3.44 0.31
N GLY A 58 12.37 2.30 -0.24
CA GLY A 58 13.48 1.49 0.28
C GLY A 58 13.12 0.69 1.53
N ASN A 59 11.83 0.56 1.88
CA ASN A 59 11.39 -0.16 3.08
C ASN A 59 10.30 -1.21 2.76
N PRO A 60 10.66 -2.30 2.05
CA PRO A 60 9.72 -3.36 1.65
C PRO A 60 9.20 -4.20 2.82
N ILE A 61 9.70 -3.98 4.05
CA ILE A 61 9.18 -4.60 5.27
C ILE A 61 7.87 -3.94 5.71
N ASN A 62 7.71 -2.64 5.45
CA ASN A 62 6.59 -1.84 5.94
C ASN A 62 5.68 -1.34 4.82
N TYR A 63 6.13 -1.41 3.58
CA TYR A 63 5.42 -0.89 2.43
C TYR A 63 5.46 -1.89 1.27
N PHE A 64 4.46 -1.80 0.42
CA PHE A 64 4.35 -2.57 -0.82
C PHE A 64 3.73 -1.65 -1.88
N ASP A 65 3.91 -1.94 -3.18
CA ASP A 65 3.35 -1.14 -4.27
C ASP A 65 2.60 -2.06 -5.23
N ASP A 66 1.28 -2.18 -5.00
CA ASP A 66 0.40 -3.17 -5.66
C ASP A 66 0.32 -3.00 -7.19
N ILE A 67 0.62 -1.81 -7.71
CA ILE A 67 0.45 -1.50 -9.14
C ILE A 67 1.65 -0.78 -9.76
N GLY A 68 2.69 -0.46 -8.98
CA GLY A 68 3.87 0.24 -9.49
C GLY A 68 3.67 1.74 -9.63
N LEU A 69 2.92 2.39 -8.74
CA LEU A 69 2.76 3.85 -8.72
C LEU A 69 3.11 4.48 -7.37
N ALA A 70 2.77 3.83 -6.26
CA ALA A 70 3.03 4.42 -4.96
C ALA A 70 3.09 3.35 -3.86
N PRO A 71 3.92 3.59 -2.83
CA PRO A 71 3.92 2.75 -1.64
C PRO A 71 2.58 2.83 -0.91
N SER A 72 1.93 1.68 -0.75
CA SER A 72 0.88 1.40 0.21
C SER A 72 1.48 1.01 1.56
N GLY A 73 0.87 1.52 2.63
CA GLY A 73 1.32 1.24 4.00
C GLY A 73 0.97 -0.17 4.48
N LYS A 74 1.66 -0.63 5.53
CA LYS A 74 1.26 -1.81 6.27
C LYS A 74 -0.10 -1.61 6.94
N ILE A 75 -0.96 -2.63 6.85
CA ILE A 75 -2.20 -2.68 7.63
C ILE A 75 -1.83 -2.77 9.12
N THR A 76 -2.32 -1.82 9.90
CA THR A 76 -2.24 -1.82 11.35
C THR A 76 -3.55 -2.34 11.93
N ASP A 77 -3.51 -3.48 12.63
CA ASP A 77 -4.64 -3.98 13.41
C ASP A 77 -4.75 -3.19 14.72
N LEU A 78 -5.93 -2.63 14.97
CA LEU A 78 -6.28 -1.84 16.15
C LEU A 78 -7.12 -2.65 17.16
N GLY A 79 -7.40 -3.91 16.86
CA GLY A 79 -8.20 -4.82 17.67
C GLY A 79 -9.71 -4.68 17.47
N GLY A 80 -10.43 -5.80 17.69
CA GLY A 80 -11.89 -5.87 17.54
C GLY A 80 -12.36 -5.66 16.09
N GLY A 81 -11.59 -6.17 15.12
CA GLY A 81 -11.89 -6.08 13.68
C GLY A 81 -11.67 -4.71 13.06
N ASN A 82 -10.93 -3.81 13.73
CA ASN A 82 -10.62 -2.48 13.21
C ASN A 82 -9.20 -2.45 12.65
N ARG A 83 -9.04 -2.02 11.40
CA ARG A 83 -7.76 -2.00 10.70
C ARG A 83 -7.59 -0.66 9.98
N VAL A 84 -6.35 -0.21 9.86
CA VAL A 84 -6.03 1.01 9.10
C VAL A 84 -4.77 0.82 8.29
N ARG A 85 -4.78 1.34 7.06
CA ARG A 85 -3.62 1.46 6.18
C ARG A 85 -3.52 2.91 5.73
N ILE A 86 -2.31 3.46 5.71
CA ILE A 86 -2.04 4.79 5.16
C ILE A 86 -1.40 4.62 3.79
N ASP A 87 -2.01 5.19 2.77
CA ASP A 87 -1.59 5.11 1.37
C ASP A 87 -1.10 6.48 0.89
N ASN A 88 0.00 6.49 0.15
CA ASN A 88 0.47 7.67 -0.57
C ASN A 88 -0.44 7.93 -1.80
N PRO A 89 -0.41 9.16 -2.36
CA PRO A 89 -1.06 9.44 -3.63
C PRO A 89 -0.64 8.43 -4.71
N HIS A 90 -1.60 7.75 -5.33
CA HIS A 90 -1.35 6.79 -6.41
C HIS A 90 -1.97 7.27 -7.75
N VAL A 91 -2.59 8.46 -7.78
CA VAL A 91 -2.97 9.19 -8.99
C VAL A 91 -2.73 10.69 -8.80
N THR A 92 -2.53 11.42 -9.89
CA THR A 92 -2.30 12.88 -9.85
C THR A 92 -3.45 13.62 -9.16
N GLY A 93 -3.11 14.50 -8.22
CA GLY A 93 -4.09 15.28 -7.45
C GLY A 93 -4.72 14.53 -6.28
N GLN A 94 -4.40 13.25 -6.08
CA GLN A 94 -4.82 12.51 -4.90
C GLN A 94 -4.00 12.95 -3.68
N GLN A 95 -4.65 13.03 -2.53
CA GLN A 95 -3.96 13.24 -1.26
C GLN A 95 -3.46 11.92 -0.70
N LYS A 96 -2.51 12.01 0.24
CA LYS A 96 -2.27 10.91 1.16
C LYS A 96 -3.59 10.59 1.88
N HIS A 97 -3.91 9.33 2.03
CA HIS A 97 -5.21 8.95 2.57
C HIS A 97 -5.10 7.67 3.40
N ALA A 98 -5.99 7.54 4.38
CA ALA A 98 -6.12 6.36 5.21
C ALA A 98 -7.29 5.53 4.72
N HIS A 99 -7.04 4.28 4.36
CA HIS A 99 -8.09 3.27 4.27
C HIS A 99 -8.32 2.70 5.66
N PHE A 100 -9.58 2.62 6.05
CA PHE A 100 -9.97 2.00 7.30
C PHE A 100 -11.01 0.90 7.07
N GLU A 101 -10.91 -0.13 7.88
CA GLU A 101 -11.88 -1.21 7.95
C GLU A 101 -12.34 -1.37 9.39
N THR A 102 -13.62 -1.58 9.58
CA THR A 102 -14.24 -1.88 10.87
C THR A 102 -15.29 -2.97 10.67
N PRO A 103 -15.78 -3.62 11.74
CA PRO A 103 -16.89 -4.57 11.61
C PRO A 103 -18.18 -3.94 11.04
N LYS A 104 -18.29 -2.60 11.08
CA LYS A 104 -19.45 -1.84 10.58
C LYS A 104 -19.25 -1.29 9.17
N GLY A 105 -18.12 -1.56 8.53
CA GLY A 105 -17.80 -1.12 7.18
C GLY A 105 -16.43 -0.49 7.04
N ASN A 106 -16.15 -0.03 5.82
CA ASN A 106 -14.87 0.53 5.40
C ASN A 106 -15.03 1.93 4.79
N GLY A 107 -13.92 2.64 4.66
CA GLY A 107 -13.89 3.95 4.02
C GLY A 107 -12.48 4.52 3.86
N VAL A 108 -12.44 5.71 3.27
CA VAL A 108 -11.22 6.48 3.03
C VAL A 108 -11.31 7.83 3.74
N VAL A 109 -10.23 8.22 4.41
CA VAL A 109 -10.05 9.56 5.00
C VAL A 109 -8.83 10.21 4.35
N ASN A 110 -9.02 11.34 3.69
CA ASN A 110 -7.94 12.11 3.09
C ASN A 110 -7.14 12.86 4.16
N GLN A 111 -5.93 13.28 3.82
CA GLN A 111 -5.04 14.03 4.71
C GLN A 111 -5.66 15.34 5.21
N ASP A 112 -6.51 15.99 4.42
CA ASP A 112 -7.28 17.17 4.80
C ASP A 112 -8.51 16.88 5.70
N GLY A 113 -8.75 15.61 6.01
CA GLY A 113 -9.87 15.15 6.84
C GLY A 113 -11.18 14.90 6.07
N THR A 114 -11.23 15.15 4.76
CA THR A 114 -12.39 14.80 3.91
C THR A 114 -12.52 13.29 3.73
N GLN A 115 -13.74 12.80 3.48
CA GLN A 115 -14.05 11.36 3.56
C GLN A 115 -14.96 10.89 2.44
N SER A 116 -14.80 9.63 2.02
CA SER A 116 -15.68 9.00 1.01
C SER A 116 -17.03 8.52 1.57
N ARG A 117 -17.19 8.33 2.89
CA ARG A 117 -18.45 7.93 3.54
C ARG A 117 -18.68 8.65 4.89
N LYS A 118 -19.79 9.39 5.01
CA LYS A 118 -20.21 10.14 6.21
C LYS A 118 -20.75 9.24 7.35
N ASN A 119 -19.96 8.30 7.89
CA ASN A 119 -20.32 7.62 9.15
C ASN A 119 -19.34 8.00 10.27
N SER A 120 -19.53 9.22 10.80
CA SER A 120 -18.70 9.87 11.83
C SER A 120 -18.42 9.01 13.07
N GLY A 121 -19.36 8.15 13.48
CA GLY A 121 -19.22 7.31 14.68
C GLY A 121 -18.15 6.22 14.59
N SER A 122 -17.69 5.83 13.40
CA SER A 122 -16.64 4.81 13.25
C SER A 122 -15.25 5.38 13.51
N LEU A 123 -15.01 6.61 13.05
CA LEU A 123 -13.72 7.29 13.15
C LEU A 123 -13.39 7.76 14.56
N GLU A 124 -14.36 8.27 15.31
CA GLU A 124 -14.11 8.68 16.70
C GLU A 124 -13.61 7.50 17.55
N ASN A 125 -14.20 6.32 17.31
CA ASN A 125 -13.78 5.08 17.95
C ASN A 125 -12.39 4.61 17.48
N MET A 126 -12.08 4.76 16.19
CA MET A 126 -10.74 4.46 15.67
C MET A 126 -9.68 5.43 16.18
N ASN A 127 -9.95 6.74 16.22
CA ASN A 127 -9.01 7.74 16.76
C ASN A 127 -8.68 7.45 18.24
N LYS A 128 -9.69 7.07 19.04
CA LYS A 128 -9.48 6.61 20.43
C LYS A 128 -8.62 5.33 20.51
N LYS A 129 -8.85 4.36 19.62
CA LYS A 129 -8.06 3.11 19.56
C LYS A 129 -6.64 3.32 19.02
N LEU A 130 -6.46 4.17 18.01
CA LEU A 130 -5.17 4.58 17.46
C LEU A 130 -4.34 5.29 18.52
N GLY A 131 -4.91 6.30 19.19
CA GLY A 131 -4.24 6.98 20.30
C GLY A 131 -3.81 6.02 21.41
N SER A 132 -4.65 5.03 21.74
CA SER A 132 -4.34 3.98 22.73
C SER A 132 -3.33 2.92 22.23
N SER A 133 -3.24 2.70 20.91
CA SER A 133 -2.31 1.76 20.30
C SER A 133 -0.91 2.37 20.15
N CYS A 134 -0.82 3.63 19.69
CA CYS A 134 0.43 4.40 19.65
C CYS A 134 1.06 4.53 21.04
N ARG A 135 0.28 4.94 22.07
CA ARG A 135 0.78 5.03 23.45
C ARG A 135 1.31 3.73 24.03
N ARG A 136 0.87 2.57 23.53
CA ARG A 136 1.39 1.25 23.95
C ARG A 136 2.69 0.87 23.26
N LYS A 137 2.99 1.44 22.09
CA LYS A 137 4.23 1.16 21.33
C LYS A 137 5.38 2.09 21.73
N ASP A 138 5.08 3.25 22.30
CA ASP A 138 6.11 4.20 22.80
C ASP A 138 6.69 3.80 24.19
N LEU A 139 6.31 2.63 24.72
CA LEU A 139 6.72 2.11 26.04
C LEU A 139 7.49 0.78 25.95
N SER A 140 7.97 0.37 24.76
CA SER A 140 8.79 -0.84 24.56
C SER A 140 10.14 -0.53 23.93
#